data_AF-A0A6L3EI28-F1
#
_entry.id   AF-A0A6L3EI28-F1
#
_cell.length_a   1.000
_cell.length_b   1.000
_cell.length_c   1.000
_cell.angle_alpha   90.00
_cell.angle_beta   90.00
_cell.angle_gamma   90.00
#
_symmetry.space_group_name_H-M   'P 1'
#
loop_
_entity.id
_entity.type
_entity.pdbx_description
1 polymer ?
#
loop_
_entity_poly.entity_id
_entity_poly.type
_entity_poly.pdbx_seq_one_letter_code
_entity_poly.pdbx_strand_id
1 'polypeptide(L)' 'MEVIYLLIPIAAILVAVIVAGFIWAVRSGQFDDLEGPAYSILMDDDDEYDLAGRTRTDKELEDVREADDDDRRIDVKDR' A
#
# COMPACT_ATOMS: atom_id res chain seq x y z
N MET A 1 -49.93 28.63 13.00
CA MET A 1 -48.67 29.14 13.59
C MET A 1 -48.02 28.18 14.60
N GLU A 2 -48.62 27.01 14.87
CA GLU A 2 -48.10 26.05 15.85
C GLU A 2 -46.90 25.22 15.34
N VAL A 3 -46.88 24.91 14.03
CA VAL A 3 -45.85 24.08 13.39
C VAL A 3 -44.43 24.65 13.53
N ILE A 4 -44.30 25.98 13.66
CA ILE A 4 -43.00 26.65 13.83
C ILE A 4 -42.33 26.20 15.13
N TYR A 5 -43.10 25.98 16.20
CA TYR A 5 -42.57 25.51 17.48
C TYR A 5 -42.08 24.07 17.44
N LEU A 6 -42.54 23.27 16.47
CA LEU A 6 -42.04 21.91 16.22
C LEU A 6 -40.83 21.92 15.27
N LEU A 7 -40.85 22.77 14.24
CA LEU A 7 -39.80 22.85 13.23
C LEU A 7 -38.48 23.41 13.77
N ILE A 8 -38.54 24.44 14.63
CA ILE A 8 -37.33 25.05 15.22
C ILE A 8 -36.46 24.02 15.97
N PRO A 9 -36.99 23.25 16.96
CA PRO A 9 -36.18 22.28 17.68
C PRO A 9 -35.70 21.13 16.80
N ILE A 10 -36.53 20.66 15.85
CA ILE A 10 -36.12 19.63 14.89
C ILE A 10 -34.93 20.11 14.06
N ALA A 11 -35.01 21.32 13.50
CA ALA A 11 -33.91 21.89 12.72
C ALA A 11 -32.65 22.09 13.57
N ALA A 12 -32.79 22.56 14.82
CA ALA A 12 -31.67 22.73 15.75
C ALA A 12 -30.96 21.40 16.06
N ILE A 13 -31.72 20.32 16.30
CA ILE A 13 -31.17 18.97 16.50
C ILE A 13 -30.44 18.51 15.24
N LEU A 14 -31.04 18.71 14.07
CA LEU A 14 -30.46 18.29 12.80
C LEU A 14 -29.11 18.98 12.55
N VAL A 15 -29.03 20.30 12.77
CA VAL A 15 -27.78 21.06 12.72
C VAL A 15 -26.77 20.56 13.75
N ALA A 16 -27.20 20.31 14.99
CA ALA A 16 -26.32 19.80 16.05
C ALA A 16 -25.72 18.43 15.68
N VAL A 17 -26.51 17.53 15.09
CA VAL A 17 -26.03 16.21 14.61
C VAL A 17 -25.01 16.37 13.49
N ILE A 18 -25.27 17.25 12.52
CA ILE A 18 -24.33 17.52 11.42
C ILE A 18 -23.00 18.06 11.97
N VAL A 19 -23.05 19.05 12.87
CA VAL A 19 -21.85 19.64 13.48
C VAL A 19 -21.09 18.61 14.30
N ALA A 20 -21.77 17.80 15.11
CA ALA A 20 -21.15 16.73 15.89
C ALA A 20 -20.47 15.69 14.97
N GLY A 21 -21.14 15.28 13.90
CA GLY A 21 -20.59 14.38 12.89
C GLY A 21 -19.37 14.97 12.18
N PHE A 22 -19.41 16.26 11.84
CA PHE A 22 -18.29 16.98 11.24
C PHE A 22 -17.09 17.06 12.18
N ILE A 23 -17.29 17.43 13.44
CA ILE A 23 -16.21 17.47 14.45
C ILE A 23 -15.62 16.07 14.66
N TRP A 24 -16.45 15.04 14.69
CA TRP A 24 -15.99 13.66 14.78
C TRP A 24 -15.14 13.25 13.56
N ALA A 25 -15.61 13.53 12.34
CA ALA A 25 -14.88 13.23 11.11
C ALA A 25 -13.52 13.93 11.04
N VAL A 26 -13.46 15.21 11.40
CA VAL A 26 -12.22 15.99 11.48
C VAL A 26 -11.27 15.39 12.52
N ARG A 27 -11.78 15.01 13.70
CA ARG A 27 -10.95 14.42 14.76
C ARG A 27 -10.52 12.99 14.48
N SER A 28 -11.24 12.27 13.62
CA SER A 28 -10.89 10.92 13.17
C SER A 28 -9.74 10.88 12.16
N GLY A 29 -9.17 12.03 11.77
CA GLY A 29 -7.96 12.06 10.96
C GLY A 29 -8.13 11.53 9.54
N GLN A 30 -9.37 11.41 9.02
CA GLN A 30 -9.62 10.92 7.66
C GLN A 30 -9.09 11.83 6.55
N PHE A 31 -8.56 13.00 6.89
CA PHE A 31 -7.93 13.92 5.94
C PHE A 31 -6.43 13.69 5.78
N ASP A 32 -5.79 12.88 6.64
CA ASP A 32 -4.35 12.56 6.52
C ASP A 32 -4.05 11.60 5.36
N ASP A 33 -5.06 10.89 4.82
CA ASP A 33 -4.88 9.91 3.72
C ASP A 33 -5.25 10.48 2.33
N LEU A 34 -5.50 11.79 2.21
CA LEU A 34 -5.64 12.44 0.90
C LEU A 34 -4.29 12.71 0.20
N GLU A 35 -3.17 12.44 0.86
CA GLU A 35 -1.82 12.59 0.31
C GLU A 35 -1.32 11.34 -0.45
N GLY A 36 -2.05 10.22 -0.39
CA GLY A 36 -1.56 8.90 -0.82
C GLY A 36 -1.34 8.67 -2.32
N PRO A 37 -2.27 8.99 -3.24
CA PRO A 37 -2.15 8.50 -4.63
C PRO A 37 -1.41 9.43 -5.61
N ALA A 38 -1.26 10.72 -5.28
CA ALA A 38 -0.70 11.69 -6.23
C ALA A 38 0.83 11.67 -6.27
N TYR A 39 1.49 11.20 -5.19
CA TYR A 39 2.94 11.15 -5.10
C TYR A 39 3.54 9.87 -5.72
N SER A 40 2.79 8.76 -5.76
CA SER A 40 3.28 7.52 -6.38
C SER A 40 3.39 7.64 -7.90
N ILE A 41 2.47 8.33 -8.56
CA ILE A 41 2.49 8.49 -10.03
C ILE A 41 3.66 9.35 -10.52
N LEU A 42 4.20 10.26 -9.70
CA LEU A 42 5.31 11.14 -10.09
C LEU A 42 6.69 10.64 -9.63
N MET A 43 6.75 9.62 -8.78
CA MET A 43 8.01 9.03 -8.26
C MET A 43 8.21 7.56 -8.65
N ASP A 44 7.26 6.91 -9.33
CA ASP A 44 7.40 5.55 -9.88
C ASP A 44 8.30 5.48 -11.13
N ASP A 45 8.80 6.60 -11.66
CA ASP A 45 9.62 6.59 -12.89
C ASP A 45 11.15 6.57 -12.65
N ASP A 46 11.65 6.82 -11.44
CA ASP A 46 13.10 6.98 -11.23
C ASP A 46 13.80 5.92 -10.35
N ASP A 47 13.10 5.14 -9.52
CA ASP A 47 13.77 4.14 -8.67
C ASP A 47 13.09 2.76 -8.75
N GLU A 48 13.87 1.77 -9.20
CA GLU A 48 13.59 0.32 -9.17
C GLU A 48 13.09 -0.32 -10.46
N TYR A 49 13.67 0.07 -11.59
CA TYR A 49 14.14 -0.97 -12.50
C TYR A 49 15.27 -1.75 -11.79
N ASP A 50 15.00 -3.03 -11.49
CA ASP A 50 15.97 -4.14 -11.60
C ASP A 50 16.58 -4.80 -10.33
N LEU A 51 15.80 -5.10 -9.29
CA LEU A 51 16.26 -6.01 -8.21
C LEU A 51 15.30 -7.14 -7.79
N ALA A 52 13.99 -7.05 -8.04
CA ALA A 52 13.07 -8.13 -7.66
C ALA A 52 13.09 -9.37 -8.58
N GLY A 53 13.69 -9.26 -9.78
CA GLY A 53 13.84 -10.37 -10.74
C GLY A 53 15.16 -11.12 -10.64
N ARG A 54 16.22 -10.50 -10.11
CA ARG A 54 17.58 -11.07 -10.08
C ARG A 54 17.74 -12.18 -9.05
N THR A 55 16.98 -12.16 -7.96
CA THR A 55 17.13 -13.15 -6.88
C THR A 55 16.67 -14.55 -7.25
N ARG A 56 15.85 -14.72 -8.31
CA ARG A 56 15.50 -16.06 -8.82
C ARG A 56 16.48 -16.54 -9.88
N THR A 57 16.85 -15.68 -10.83
CA THR A 57 17.77 -16.06 -11.91
C THR A 57 19.19 -16.30 -11.41
N ASP A 58 19.71 -15.47 -10.49
CA ASP A 58 21.08 -15.70 -9.98
C ASP A 58 21.17 -16.96 -9.13
N LYS A 59 20.10 -17.29 -8.40
CA LYS A 59 20.04 -18.51 -7.59
C LYS A 59 19.93 -19.77 -8.45
N GLU A 60 19.15 -19.69 -9.53
CA GLU A 60 18.95 -20.75 -10.54
C GLU A 60 20.17 -20.92 -11.49
N LEU A 61 21.09 -19.94 -11.53
CA LEU A 61 22.34 -20.04 -12.27
C LEU A 61 23.50 -20.52 -11.40
N GLU A 62 23.45 -20.30 -10.08
CA GLU A 62 24.43 -20.84 -9.14
C GLU A 62 24.22 -22.34 -8.87
N ASP A 63 22.98 -22.78 -8.66
CA ASP A 63 22.67 -24.21 -8.46
C ASP A 63 22.89 -25.04 -9.74
N VAL A 64 22.68 -24.48 -10.94
CA VAL A 64 23.06 -25.13 -12.22
C VAL A 64 24.59 -25.20 -12.36
N ARG A 65 25.32 -24.15 -11.97
CA ARG A 65 26.81 -24.15 -12.02
C ARG A 65 27.42 -25.11 -11.00
N GLU A 66 26.83 -25.22 -9.82
CA GLU A 66 27.28 -26.13 -8.77
C GLU A 66 27.01 -27.59 -9.16
N ALA A 67 25.87 -27.88 -9.80
CA ALA A 67 25.58 -29.21 -10.34
C ALA A 67 26.57 -29.64 -11.45
N ASP A 68 26.95 -28.72 -12.33
CA ASP A 68 27.90 -28.98 -13.44
C ASP A 68 29.36 -29.14 -12.94
N ASP A 69 29.72 -28.52 -11.83
CA ASP A 69 31.04 -28.67 -11.19
C ASP A 69 31.15 -29.96 -10.38
N ASP A 70 30.06 -30.45 -9.76
CA ASP A 70 30.06 -31.74 -9.05
C ASP A 70 30.20 -32.91 -10.04
N ASP A 71 29.49 -32.86 -11.18
CA ASP A 71 29.60 -33.90 -12.23
C ASP A 71 31.04 -34.00 -12.80
N ARG A 72 31.68 -32.84 -13.05
CA ARG A 72 33.09 -32.79 -13.46
C ARG A 72 34.07 -33.23 -12.38
N ARG A 73 33.73 -33.14 -11.09
CA ARG A 73 34.56 -33.64 -9.99
C ARG A 73 34.49 -35.15 -9.85
N ILE A 74 33.33 -35.75 -10.15
CA ILE A 74 33.12 -37.19 -10.05
C ILE A 74 33.89 -37.92 -11.16
N ASP A 75 33.88 -37.40 -12.40
CA ASP A 75 34.58 -37.99 -13.55
C ASP A 75 36.12 -38.02 -13.42
N VAL A 76 36.71 -37.11 -12.64
CA VAL A 76 38.17 -37.04 -12.42
C VAL A 76 38.64 -38.10 -11.41
N LYS A 77 37.75 -38.64 -10.58
CA LYS A 77 38.10 -39.54 -9.48
C LYS A 77 38.08 -41.02 -9.87
N ASP A 78 37.48 -41.35 -11.02
CA ASP A 78 37.28 -42.73 -11.52
C ASP A 78 38.28 -43.13 -12.64
N ARG A 79 39.32 -42.32 -12.89
CA ARG A 79 40.45 -42.63 -13.79
C ARG A 79 41.77 -42.69 -13.01
#